data_AF-A0A085MKJ2-F1
#
_entry.id   AF-A0A085MKJ2-F1
#
_cell.length_a   1.000
_cell.length_b   1.000
_cell.length_c   1.000
_cell.angle_alpha   90.00
_cell.angle_beta   90.00
_cell.angle_gamma   90.00
#
_symmetry.space_group_name_H-M   'P 1'
#
loop_
_entity.id
_entity.type
_entity.pdbx_description
1 polymer ?
#
loop_
_entity_poly.entity_id
_entity_poly.type
_entity_poly.pdbx_seq_one_letter_code
_entity_poly.pdbx_strand_id
1 'polypeptide(L)'
;MPIQAQRHLGENWHSRRNQLAASLYHYLLYQQLTCPNYRCRLTHARQETSLNEVNNSLTMFSVASLFFQKRPTPCRAPIMVGQFFDSFRDWFWNEDAWLPPGVGWEDVQEPNFYGYPVFGDIIGAIYFSLVFLVVRRLFERFIAWPLAVKYTKPRLVSRKSPKGIMSNGTTSRDMDVVYVKGAPSSGGKKTVVHKFSESAWRCLYYLLVQLYGLYALWNKPWFWETARCWYGYPFQAVDQEIRIYYMTELSFYGSLVLSQFLDVIRKDFWIMFIHHITTIMLLAFSWSSNFVRIGSIVLLCHDAADFWMEASKMARYCRQNVLCNTLFCIFFVVWVATRLGIYPFRIIYSTTIEAPALVSFFVAYYTFNSLLLVLLALQLIWTYLILRIAVNTARSGEMNDVRSDDEVEEESVGEATRNVA
;
A
#
# COMPACT_ATOMS: atom_id res chain seq x y z
N MET A 1 -27.23 33.63 21.20
CA MET A 1 -26.43 34.55 20.35
C MET A 1 -26.56 34.09 18.90
N PRO A 2 -27.12 34.91 17.99
CA PRO A 2 -27.59 34.38 16.71
C PRO A 2 -26.52 34.40 15.63
N ILE A 3 -26.62 33.36 14.80
CA ILE A 3 -26.10 32.99 13.46
C ILE A 3 -25.46 34.08 12.56
N GLN A 4 -25.59 35.38 12.85
CA GLN A 4 -24.94 36.45 12.09
C GLN A 4 -23.42 36.57 12.36
N ALA A 5 -22.94 36.18 13.55
CA ALA A 5 -21.52 36.31 13.89
C ALA A 5 -20.60 35.31 13.13
N GLN A 6 -21.12 34.17 12.67
CA GLN A 6 -20.35 33.20 11.88
C GLN A 6 -20.30 33.55 10.39
N ARG A 7 -21.29 34.27 9.83
CA ARG A 7 -21.23 34.79 8.45
C ARG A 7 -20.16 35.86 8.28
N HIS A 8 -20.00 36.77 9.24
CA HIS A 8 -19.01 37.85 9.16
C HIS A 8 -17.54 37.39 9.28
N LEU A 9 -17.27 36.24 9.90
CA LEU A 9 -15.92 35.67 9.92
C LEU A 9 -15.59 34.89 8.63
N GLY A 10 -16.59 34.26 7.99
CA GLY A 10 -16.43 33.57 6.69
C GLY A 10 -16.30 34.52 5.49
N GLU A 11 -17.07 35.61 5.47
CA GLU A 11 -17.00 36.64 4.41
C GLU A 11 -15.67 37.40 4.43
N ASN A 12 -15.10 37.65 5.61
CA ASN A 12 -13.80 38.29 5.77
C ASN A 12 -12.63 37.41 5.28
N TRP A 13 -12.75 36.08 5.34
CA TRP A 13 -11.72 35.16 4.87
C TRP A 13 -11.73 35.04 3.33
N HIS A 14 -12.93 34.97 2.72
CA HIS A 14 -13.07 34.94 1.26
C HIS A 14 -12.72 36.28 0.60
N SER A 15 -13.05 37.42 1.23
CA SER A 15 -12.71 38.75 0.70
C SER A 15 -11.18 39.02 0.72
N ARG A 16 -10.47 38.63 1.80
CA ARG A 16 -9.00 38.77 1.86
C ARG A 16 -8.26 37.83 0.91
N ARG A 17 -8.78 36.62 0.67
CA ARG A 17 -8.24 35.68 -0.32
C ARG A 17 -8.41 36.19 -1.75
N ASN A 18 -9.55 36.83 -2.06
CA ASN A 18 -9.80 37.43 -3.37
C ASN A 18 -8.99 38.72 -3.61
N GLN A 19 -8.72 39.53 -2.58
CA GLN A 19 -7.84 40.71 -2.71
C GLN A 19 -6.37 40.33 -2.97
N LEU A 20 -5.83 39.27 -2.35
CA LEU A 20 -4.49 38.77 -2.65
C LEU A 20 -4.40 38.11 -4.04
N ALA A 21 -5.44 37.42 -4.48
CA ALA A 21 -5.52 36.84 -5.82
C ALA A 21 -5.64 37.92 -6.92
N ALA A 22 -6.41 38.99 -6.69
CA ALA A 22 -6.53 40.12 -7.62
C ALA A 22 -5.22 40.92 -7.74
N SER A 23 -4.44 41.01 -6.66
CA SER A 23 -3.12 41.67 -6.65
C SER A 23 -2.10 40.91 -7.50
N LEU A 24 -2.10 39.58 -7.44
CA LEU A 24 -1.26 38.71 -8.26
C LEU A 24 -1.71 38.69 -9.73
N TYR A 25 -3.02 38.74 -9.97
CA TYR A 25 -3.58 38.77 -11.33
C TYR A 25 -3.23 40.09 -12.05
N HIS A 26 -3.30 41.23 -11.35
CA HIS A 26 -2.89 42.52 -11.91
C HIS A 26 -1.37 42.63 -12.14
N TYR A 27 -0.53 41.99 -11.30
CA TYR A 27 0.93 41.98 -11.49
C TYR A 27 1.35 41.10 -12.70
N LEU A 28 0.65 39.98 -12.92
CA LEU A 28 0.89 39.08 -14.05
C LEU A 28 0.37 39.65 -15.38
N LEU A 29 -0.78 40.34 -15.38
CA LEU A 29 -1.28 41.07 -16.55
C LEU A 29 -0.43 42.29 -16.91
N TYR A 30 0.13 42.99 -15.91
CA TYR A 30 1.05 44.12 -16.15
C TYR A 30 2.36 43.65 -16.82
N GLN A 31 2.89 42.46 -16.47
CA GLN A 31 4.04 41.88 -17.16
C GLN A 31 3.74 41.41 -18.60
N GLN A 32 2.48 41.12 -18.92
CA GLN A 32 2.07 40.70 -20.26
C GLN A 32 1.85 41.88 -21.24
N LEU A 33 1.54 43.08 -20.73
CA LEU A 33 1.17 44.23 -21.56
C LEU A 33 2.34 45.17 -21.94
N THR A 34 3.53 45.04 -21.33
CA THR A 34 4.66 45.97 -21.57
C THR A 34 5.80 45.45 -22.46
N CYS A 35 5.71 44.28 -23.11
CA CYS A 35 6.80 43.79 -23.99
C CYS A 35 6.28 43.06 -25.25
N PRO A 36 6.08 43.73 -26.39
CA PRO A 36 5.48 43.13 -27.59
C PRO A 36 6.39 42.19 -28.40
N ASN A 37 7.67 41.99 -28.05
CA ASN A 37 8.66 41.39 -28.98
C ASN A 37 9.54 40.24 -28.44
N TYR A 38 9.17 39.58 -27.33
CA TYR A 38 10.04 38.55 -26.72
C TYR A 38 9.76 37.09 -27.12
N ARG A 39 8.88 36.83 -28.11
CA ARG A 39 8.48 35.46 -28.47
C ARG A 39 9.32 34.78 -29.56
N CYS A 40 10.35 35.42 -30.11
CA CYS A 40 11.09 34.86 -31.26
C CYS A 40 12.63 34.79 -31.13
N ARG A 41 13.24 35.10 -29.97
CA ARG A 41 14.71 35.19 -29.88
C ARG A 41 15.38 34.47 -28.71
N LEU A 42 14.68 33.54 -28.04
CA LEU A 42 15.26 32.65 -27.03
C LEU A 42 15.15 31.16 -27.35
N THR A 43 14.43 30.79 -28.41
CA THR A 43 14.32 29.41 -28.88
C THR A 43 15.54 28.92 -29.65
N HIS A 44 16.40 29.82 -30.17
CA HIS A 44 17.52 29.43 -31.03
C HIS A 44 18.92 29.47 -30.40
N ALA A 45 19.11 30.05 -29.21
CA ALA A 45 20.46 30.29 -28.66
C ALA A 45 20.84 29.41 -27.45
N ARG A 46 19.92 28.58 -26.92
CA ARG A 46 20.20 27.68 -25.78
C ARG A 46 20.03 26.20 -26.11
N GLN A 47 19.85 25.86 -27.38
CA GLN A 47 19.61 24.49 -27.82
C GLN A 47 20.86 23.80 -28.36
N GLU A 48 21.94 24.52 -28.68
CA GLU A 48 23.14 23.92 -29.32
C GLU A 48 24.25 23.48 -28.36
N THR A 49 24.26 23.88 -27.08
CA THR A 49 25.41 23.64 -26.18
C THR A 49 25.18 22.65 -25.04
N SER A 50 24.01 22.00 -24.93
CA SER A 50 23.80 20.95 -23.90
C SER A 50 23.21 19.64 -24.42
N LEU A 51 23.01 19.50 -25.74
CA LEU A 51 22.38 18.31 -26.34
C LEU A 51 23.32 17.11 -26.53
N ASN A 52 24.63 17.25 -26.30
CA ASN A 52 25.59 16.16 -26.53
C ASN A 52 26.03 15.39 -25.27
N GLU A 53 25.78 15.89 -24.06
CA GLU A 53 26.20 15.18 -22.82
C GLU A 53 25.06 14.55 -22.02
N VAL A 54 23.79 14.91 -22.25
CA VAL A 54 22.65 14.36 -21.48
C VAL A 54 21.99 13.15 -22.15
N ASN A 55 22.32 12.85 -23.41
CA ASN A 55 21.60 11.86 -24.22
C ASN A 55 21.99 10.38 -23.99
N ASN A 56 22.98 10.07 -23.14
CA ASN A 56 23.43 8.68 -22.93
C ASN A 56 23.11 8.08 -21.55
N SER A 57 22.29 8.73 -20.71
CA SER A 57 22.02 8.22 -19.35
C SER A 57 20.55 8.09 -18.95
N LEU A 58 19.59 8.32 -19.86
CA LEU A 58 18.15 8.37 -19.53
C LEU A 58 17.25 7.46 -20.39
N THR A 59 17.76 6.32 -20.87
CA THR A 59 17.04 5.50 -21.87
C THR A 59 16.12 4.40 -21.33
N MET A 60 15.82 4.37 -20.02
CA MET A 60 14.77 3.47 -19.50
C MET A 60 13.70 4.18 -18.63
N PHE A 61 14.05 5.28 -17.96
CA PHE A 61 13.14 5.99 -17.05
C PHE A 61 12.21 7.00 -17.74
N SER A 62 12.55 7.50 -18.92
CA SER A 62 11.70 8.45 -19.67
C SER A 62 10.51 7.76 -20.36
N VAL A 63 10.67 6.50 -20.79
CA VAL A 63 9.65 5.75 -21.55
C VAL A 63 8.46 5.32 -20.67
N ALA A 64 8.72 4.93 -19.41
CA ALA A 64 7.65 4.64 -18.45
C ALA A 64 6.80 5.90 -18.19
N SER A 65 7.43 7.06 -17.99
CA SER A 65 6.72 8.32 -17.77
C SER A 65 5.84 8.73 -18.98
N LEU A 66 6.24 8.36 -20.21
CA LEU A 66 5.49 8.62 -21.44
C LEU A 66 4.28 7.67 -21.66
N PHE A 67 4.33 6.44 -21.14
CA PHE A 67 3.21 5.48 -21.18
C PHE A 67 2.03 5.94 -20.30
N PHE A 68 2.35 6.64 -19.22
CA PHE A 68 1.45 6.90 -18.10
C PHE A 68 0.87 8.32 -18.07
N GLN A 69 1.21 9.14 -19.07
CA GLN A 69 0.67 10.48 -19.21
C GLN A 69 -0.56 10.43 -20.13
N LYS A 70 -1.72 10.89 -19.64
CA LYS A 70 -2.98 10.96 -20.42
C LYS A 70 -2.89 11.87 -21.67
N ARG A 71 -1.78 12.59 -21.87
CA ARG A 71 -1.47 13.37 -23.08
C ARG A 71 0.00 13.22 -23.48
N PRO A 72 0.35 13.36 -24.77
CA PRO A 72 1.73 13.43 -25.23
C PRO A 72 2.42 14.73 -24.77
N THR A 73 3.67 14.66 -24.33
CA THR A 73 4.58 15.83 -24.35
C THR A 73 5.02 16.10 -25.80
N PRO A 74 5.19 17.37 -26.22
CA PRO A 74 5.58 17.72 -27.59
C PRO A 74 7.03 17.33 -27.96
N CYS A 75 7.75 16.57 -27.13
CA CYS A 75 9.13 16.18 -27.38
C CYS A 75 9.18 14.82 -28.10
N ARG A 76 9.50 14.88 -29.40
CA ARG A 76 9.71 13.72 -30.29
C ARG A 76 10.72 12.73 -29.69
N ALA A 77 10.24 11.54 -29.33
CA ALA A 77 11.10 10.37 -29.16
C ALA A 77 11.52 9.80 -30.54
N PRO A 78 12.57 8.96 -30.63
CA PRO A 78 13.04 8.36 -31.88
C PRO A 78 11.94 7.56 -32.61
N ILE A 79 11.93 7.68 -33.93
CA ILE A 79 10.76 7.56 -34.82
C ILE A 79 10.02 6.21 -34.79
N MET A 80 10.68 5.07 -34.50
CA MET A 80 10.05 3.75 -34.62
C MET A 80 9.54 3.20 -33.28
N VAL A 81 10.30 3.41 -32.20
CA VAL A 81 9.93 2.98 -30.85
C VAL A 81 8.81 3.88 -30.30
N GLY A 82 8.86 5.19 -30.58
CA GLY A 82 7.82 6.14 -30.19
C GLY A 82 6.44 5.81 -30.78
N GLN A 83 6.37 5.41 -32.05
CA GLN A 83 5.10 5.11 -32.73
C GLN A 83 4.36 3.90 -32.14
N PHE A 84 5.07 2.83 -31.81
CA PHE A 84 4.47 1.67 -31.13
C PHE A 84 3.93 2.08 -29.75
N PHE A 85 4.72 2.85 -28.99
CA PHE A 85 4.32 3.29 -27.66
C PHE A 85 3.14 4.26 -27.69
N ASP A 86 3.11 5.21 -28.63
CA ASP A 86 1.98 6.11 -28.80
C ASP A 86 0.72 5.33 -29.23
N SER A 87 0.85 4.38 -30.17
CA SER A 87 -0.27 3.53 -30.61
C SER A 87 -0.83 2.69 -29.46
N PHE A 88 0.05 2.08 -28.65
CA PHE A 88 -0.37 1.32 -27.48
C PHE A 88 -1.02 2.22 -26.43
N ARG A 89 -0.45 3.40 -26.14
CA ARG A 89 -1.00 4.36 -25.18
C ARG A 89 -2.40 4.79 -25.58
N ASP A 90 -2.60 5.13 -26.85
CA ASP A 90 -3.88 5.61 -27.36
C ASP A 90 -4.93 4.47 -27.39
N TRP A 91 -4.51 3.23 -27.67
CA TRP A 91 -5.35 2.04 -27.51
C TRP A 91 -5.72 1.80 -26.05
N PHE A 92 -4.74 1.86 -25.14
CA PHE A 92 -4.94 1.56 -23.73
C PHE A 92 -5.84 2.60 -23.07
N TRP A 93 -5.63 3.90 -23.33
CA TRP A 93 -6.41 5.01 -22.79
C TRP A 93 -7.63 5.39 -23.63
N ASN A 94 -8.14 4.46 -24.44
CA ASN A 94 -9.38 4.66 -25.17
C ASN A 94 -10.54 5.01 -24.20
N GLU A 95 -11.30 6.06 -24.53
CA GLU A 95 -12.36 6.61 -23.67
C GLU A 95 -13.48 5.59 -23.38
N ASP A 96 -13.92 4.84 -24.39
CA ASP A 96 -14.98 3.83 -24.26
C ASP A 96 -14.57 2.66 -23.34
N ALA A 97 -13.27 2.44 -23.17
CA ALA A 97 -12.76 1.43 -22.26
C ALA A 97 -12.77 1.89 -20.80
N TRP A 98 -12.53 3.16 -20.53
CA TRP A 98 -12.30 3.68 -19.17
C TRP A 98 -13.44 4.51 -18.59
N LEU A 99 -14.27 5.10 -19.45
CA LEU A 99 -15.31 6.05 -19.09
C LEU A 99 -16.69 5.53 -19.52
N PRO A 100 -17.78 5.99 -18.87
CA PRO A 100 -19.14 5.74 -19.33
C PRO A 100 -19.40 6.33 -20.73
N PRO A 101 -20.36 5.76 -21.48
CA PRO A 101 -20.76 6.31 -22.78
C PRO A 101 -21.14 7.79 -22.70
N GLY A 102 -20.58 8.62 -23.58
CA GLY A 102 -20.87 10.05 -23.66
C GLY A 102 -20.05 10.93 -22.72
N VAL A 103 -19.01 10.39 -22.07
CA VAL A 103 -18.05 11.15 -21.25
C VAL A 103 -16.65 11.00 -21.82
N GLY A 104 -15.99 12.12 -22.16
CA GLY A 104 -14.61 12.15 -22.62
C GLY A 104 -13.62 12.46 -21.50
N TRP A 105 -12.33 12.30 -21.77
CA TRP A 105 -11.28 12.66 -20.79
C TRP A 105 -11.24 14.15 -20.47
N GLU A 106 -11.73 15.00 -21.38
CA GLU A 106 -11.81 16.45 -21.22
C GLU A 106 -12.83 16.84 -20.15
N ASP A 107 -13.95 16.12 -20.07
CA ASP A 107 -15.03 16.39 -19.10
C ASP A 107 -14.61 16.07 -17.66
N VAL A 108 -13.67 15.13 -17.49
CA VAL A 108 -13.17 14.69 -16.17
C VAL A 108 -11.90 15.42 -15.75
N GLN A 109 -11.25 16.15 -16.67
CA GLN A 109 -10.00 16.87 -16.43
C GLN A 109 -10.18 18.39 -16.54
N GLU A 110 -10.99 18.99 -15.66
CA GLU A 110 -10.97 20.44 -15.53
C GLU A 110 -9.67 20.90 -14.83
N PRO A 111 -8.83 21.73 -15.48
CA PRO A 111 -7.49 22.08 -14.99
C PRO A 111 -7.46 22.95 -13.71
N ASN A 112 -8.62 23.38 -13.20
CA ASN A 112 -8.72 24.33 -12.09
C ASN A 112 -9.29 23.74 -10.79
N PHE A 113 -9.71 22.46 -10.78
CA PHE A 113 -10.24 21.83 -9.58
C PHE A 113 -9.23 20.85 -8.97
N TYR A 114 -8.58 21.29 -7.88
CA TYR A 114 -7.95 20.39 -6.91
C TYR A 114 -9.01 19.39 -6.43
N GLY A 115 -9.00 18.16 -6.95
CA GLY A 115 -10.06 17.22 -6.63
C GLY A 115 -9.99 15.89 -7.36
N TYR A 116 -9.73 15.84 -8.66
CA TYR A 116 -9.86 14.58 -9.40
C TYR A 116 -8.64 13.65 -9.27
N PRO A 117 -8.81 12.32 -9.46
CA PRO A 117 -7.69 11.39 -9.53
C PRO A 117 -6.74 11.71 -10.68
N VAL A 118 -5.46 11.96 -10.37
CA VAL A 118 -4.44 12.18 -11.39
C VAL A 118 -3.56 10.94 -11.48
N PHE A 119 -3.26 10.49 -12.70
CA PHE A 119 -2.44 9.28 -12.90
C PHE A 119 -1.03 9.44 -12.30
N GLY A 120 -0.48 10.66 -12.31
CA GLY A 120 0.79 10.98 -11.67
C GLY A 120 0.87 10.58 -10.20
N ASP A 121 -0.27 10.52 -9.49
CA ASP A 121 -0.31 10.08 -8.09
C ASP A 121 0.12 8.60 -7.95
N ILE A 122 -0.25 7.74 -8.91
CA ILE A 122 0.15 6.32 -8.94
C ILE A 122 1.66 6.19 -9.12
N ILE A 123 2.27 7.00 -9.99
CA ILE A 123 3.73 7.04 -10.16
C ILE A 123 4.40 7.47 -8.85
N GLY A 124 3.86 8.51 -8.21
CA GLY A 124 4.30 8.94 -6.88
C GLY A 124 4.27 7.78 -5.87
N ALA A 125 3.20 6.98 -5.87
CA ALA A 125 3.05 5.85 -4.98
C ALA A 125 4.13 4.76 -5.16
N ILE A 126 4.64 4.57 -6.38
CA ILE A 126 5.78 3.65 -6.64
C ILE A 126 7.03 4.15 -5.94
N TYR A 127 7.34 5.46 -6.02
CA TYR A 127 8.50 6.02 -5.31
C TYR A 127 8.33 5.93 -3.79
N PHE A 128 7.14 6.21 -3.27
CA PHE A 128 6.84 6.05 -1.85
C PHE A 128 6.93 4.58 -1.38
N SER A 129 6.72 3.59 -2.27
CA SER A 129 6.94 2.17 -1.94
C SER A 129 8.39 1.90 -1.52
N LEU A 130 9.35 2.54 -2.18
CA LEU A 130 10.78 2.43 -1.81
C LEU A 130 11.05 3.11 -0.47
N VAL A 131 10.40 4.24 -0.20
CA VAL A 131 10.48 4.92 1.10
C VAL A 131 9.96 4.01 2.22
N PHE A 132 8.83 3.32 2.00
CA PHE A 132 8.31 2.34 2.97
C PHE A 132 9.31 1.22 3.27
N LEU A 133 10.08 0.74 2.28
CA LEU A 133 11.13 -0.24 2.52
C LEU A 133 12.23 0.32 3.42
N VAL A 134 12.66 1.56 3.21
CA VAL A 134 13.66 2.21 4.07
C VAL A 134 13.12 2.38 5.48
N VAL A 135 11.89 2.91 5.63
CA VAL A 135 11.25 3.09 6.95
C VAL A 135 11.10 1.75 7.67
N ARG A 136 10.69 0.69 6.96
CA ARG A 136 10.63 -0.67 7.51
C ARG A 136 11.98 -1.10 8.09
N ARG A 137 13.07 -0.94 7.33
CA ARG A 137 14.42 -1.34 7.80
C ARG A 137 14.86 -0.56 9.03
N LEU A 138 14.57 0.75 9.06
CA LEU A 138 14.85 1.59 10.22
C LEU A 138 14.03 1.15 11.44
N PHE A 139 12.73 0.91 11.27
CA PHE A 139 11.84 0.44 12.33
C PHE A 139 12.28 -0.93 12.87
N GLU A 140 12.53 -1.89 11.99
CA GLU A 140 13.00 -3.24 12.36
C GLU A 140 14.30 -3.15 13.15
N ARG A 141 15.25 -2.32 12.72
CA ARG A 141 16.56 -2.18 13.36
C ARG A 141 16.51 -1.48 14.72
N PHE A 142 15.81 -0.36 14.82
CA PHE A 142 15.90 0.53 15.97
C PHE A 142 14.80 0.32 17.01
N ILE A 143 13.64 -0.22 16.61
CA ILE A 143 12.48 -0.38 17.50
C ILE A 143 12.15 -1.86 17.68
N ALA A 144 11.85 -2.56 16.58
CA ALA A 144 11.31 -3.91 16.67
C ALA A 144 12.34 -4.92 17.20
N TRP A 145 13.60 -4.84 16.75
CA TRP A 145 14.65 -5.76 17.16
C TRP A 145 14.98 -5.69 18.67
N PRO A 146 15.22 -4.52 19.28
CA PRO A 146 15.38 -4.42 20.73
C PRO A 146 14.19 -4.98 21.52
N LEU A 147 12.95 -4.70 21.08
CA LEU A 147 11.75 -5.24 21.71
C LEU A 147 11.69 -6.75 21.57
N ALA A 148 11.97 -7.27 20.39
CA ALA A 148 11.99 -8.70 20.10
C ALA A 148 12.97 -9.45 21.01
N VAL A 149 14.21 -8.97 21.15
CA VAL A 149 15.22 -9.59 22.04
C VAL A 149 14.74 -9.59 23.50
N LYS A 150 14.15 -8.48 23.95
CA LYS A 150 13.64 -8.33 25.32
C LYS A 150 12.48 -9.27 25.64
N TYR A 151 11.49 -9.38 24.75
CA TYR A 151 10.24 -10.08 25.04
C TYR A 151 10.23 -11.55 24.57
N THR A 152 10.92 -11.89 23.48
CA THR A 152 10.95 -13.29 22.98
C THR A 152 11.97 -14.17 23.69
N LYS A 153 12.93 -13.56 24.41
CA LYS A 153 14.03 -14.25 25.13
C LYS A 153 14.65 -15.38 24.28
N PRO A 154 15.21 -15.05 23.10
CA PRO A 154 15.70 -16.06 22.18
C PRO A 154 16.83 -16.88 22.81
N ARG A 155 16.91 -18.18 22.50
CA ARG A 155 18.03 -19.02 22.96
C ARG A 155 19.33 -18.50 22.34
N LEU A 156 20.27 -18.10 23.21
CA LEU A 156 21.61 -17.67 22.83
C LEU A 156 22.47 -18.91 22.58
N VAL A 157 23.24 -18.93 21.49
CA VAL A 157 24.23 -20.00 21.26
C VAL A 157 25.62 -19.38 21.38
N SER A 158 26.39 -19.86 22.35
CA SER A 158 27.82 -19.58 22.41
C SER A 158 28.52 -20.39 21.32
N ARG A 159 29.22 -19.71 20.41
CA ARG A 159 30.15 -20.36 19.50
C ARG A 159 31.53 -20.30 20.17
N LYS A 160 32.05 -21.44 20.63
CA LYS A 160 33.44 -21.52 21.07
C LYS A 160 34.35 -21.11 19.91
N SER A 161 35.25 -20.16 20.15
CA SER A 161 36.30 -19.80 19.21
C SER A 161 37.09 -21.06 18.82
N PRO A 162 37.41 -21.29 17.53
CA PRO A 162 38.31 -22.38 17.16
C PRO A 162 39.63 -22.16 17.90
N LYS A 163 40.07 -23.14 18.69
CA LYS A 163 41.34 -23.09 19.43
C LYS A 163 42.47 -22.82 18.43
N GLY A 164 42.93 -21.58 18.37
CA GLY A 164 44.20 -21.27 17.73
C GLY A 164 45.31 -21.99 18.50
N ILE A 165 46.23 -22.63 17.79
CA ILE A 165 47.44 -23.18 18.39
C ILE A 165 48.18 -22.02 19.04
N MET A 166 48.27 -22.09 20.37
CA MET A 166 48.82 -21.05 21.22
C MET A 166 50.34 -21.04 21.09
N SER A 167 50.89 -20.03 20.43
CA SER A 167 52.31 -19.67 20.53
C SER A 167 52.40 -18.41 21.39
N ASN A 168 52.97 -18.59 22.58
CA ASN A 168 53.49 -17.57 23.50
C ASN A 168 52.48 -16.59 24.15
N GLY A 169 52.10 -16.93 25.39
CA GLY A 169 52.48 -16.08 26.53
C GLY A 169 51.67 -14.83 26.87
N THR A 170 50.50 -14.58 26.27
CA THR A 170 49.58 -13.54 26.76
C THR A 170 48.17 -14.07 26.88
N THR A 171 47.63 -14.07 28.11
CA THR A 171 46.24 -14.37 28.44
C THR A 171 45.32 -13.31 27.84
N SER A 172 44.98 -13.46 26.56
CA SER A 172 43.83 -12.80 25.98
C SER A 172 42.58 -13.41 26.61
N ARG A 173 41.76 -12.61 27.29
CA ARG A 173 40.41 -13.04 27.69
C ARG A 173 39.63 -13.29 26.41
N ASP A 174 39.48 -14.55 26.02
CA ASP A 174 38.55 -14.95 24.96
C ASP A 174 37.16 -14.42 25.34
N MET A 175 36.72 -13.34 24.70
CA MET A 175 35.31 -12.95 24.78
C MET A 175 34.55 -13.96 23.93
N ASP A 176 33.81 -14.85 24.61
CA ASP A 176 32.76 -15.63 23.96
C ASP A 176 31.78 -14.64 23.31
N VAL A 177 31.84 -14.52 21.98
CA VAL A 177 30.87 -13.70 21.26
C VAL A 177 29.54 -14.45 21.29
N VAL A 178 28.68 -14.03 22.19
CA VAL A 178 27.32 -14.55 22.33
C VAL A 178 26.50 -14.02 21.17
N TYR A 179 26.34 -14.85 20.13
CA TYR A 179 25.40 -14.56 19.06
C TYR A 179 24.02 -15.07 19.47
N VAL A 180 22.99 -14.27 19.18
CA VAL A 180 21.63 -14.81 19.07
C VAL A 180 21.70 -15.88 17.97
N LYS A 181 21.32 -17.13 18.28
CA LYS A 181 21.33 -18.20 17.27
C LYS A 181 20.48 -17.75 16.08
N GLY A 182 21.11 -17.59 14.91
CA GLY A 182 20.45 -17.20 13.65
C GLY A 182 20.61 -15.72 13.23
N ALA A 183 21.80 -15.12 13.41
CA ALA A 183 22.19 -14.04 12.50
C ALA A 183 22.10 -14.57 11.05
N PRO A 184 21.41 -13.85 10.13
CA PRO A 184 21.07 -14.42 8.84
C PRO A 184 22.35 -14.61 8.01
N SER A 185 22.76 -15.86 7.78
CA SER A 185 23.46 -16.19 6.53
C SER A 185 22.41 -16.23 5.42
N SER A 186 22.82 -15.99 4.17
CA SER A 186 21.94 -15.80 3.00
C SER A 186 21.11 -17.03 2.58
N GLY A 187 20.81 -17.95 3.49
CA GLY A 187 19.98 -19.14 3.30
C GLY A 187 19.51 -19.84 4.59
N GLY A 188 19.61 -19.21 5.77
CA GLY A 188 19.19 -19.81 7.05
C GLY A 188 17.72 -19.56 7.43
N LYS A 189 17.11 -20.47 8.21
CA LYS A 189 15.76 -20.30 8.80
C LYS A 189 15.71 -18.97 9.60
N LYS A 190 14.69 -18.13 9.35
CA LYS A 190 14.49 -16.84 10.04
C LYS A 190 14.34 -17.05 11.55
N THR A 191 15.03 -16.24 12.36
CA THR A 191 14.91 -16.30 13.83
C THR A 191 13.55 -15.82 14.31
N VAL A 192 13.16 -16.26 15.51
CA VAL A 192 11.96 -15.75 16.20
C VAL A 192 12.01 -14.22 16.33
N VAL A 193 13.19 -13.65 16.58
CA VAL A 193 13.42 -12.19 16.64
C VAL A 193 13.08 -11.51 15.33
N HIS A 194 13.53 -12.08 14.20
CA HIS A 194 13.22 -11.56 12.87
C HIS A 194 11.71 -11.63 12.58
N LYS A 195 11.07 -12.77 12.86
CA LYS A 195 9.63 -12.97 12.64
C LYS A 195 8.77 -12.03 13.47
N PHE A 196 9.15 -11.82 14.73
CA PHE A 196 8.52 -10.81 15.58
C PHE A 196 8.68 -9.42 14.99
N SER A 197 9.88 -9.07 14.51
CA SER A 197 10.15 -7.74 13.94
C SER A 197 9.32 -7.47 12.67
N GLU A 198 9.21 -8.46 11.78
CA GLU A 198 8.34 -8.39 10.59
C GLU A 198 6.86 -8.22 10.97
N SER A 199 6.39 -9.00 11.95
CA SER A 199 5.00 -8.95 12.40
C SER A 199 4.70 -7.61 13.11
N ALA A 200 5.65 -7.08 13.88
CA ALA A 200 5.53 -5.78 14.54
C ALA A 200 5.41 -4.62 13.55
N TRP A 201 6.20 -4.64 12.47
CA TRP A 201 6.10 -3.63 11.41
C TRP A 201 4.71 -3.63 10.75
N ARG A 202 4.23 -4.82 10.37
CA ARG A 202 2.91 -4.97 9.75
C ARG A 202 1.77 -4.62 10.71
N CYS A 203 1.86 -5.06 11.97
CA CYS A 203 0.89 -4.73 13.01
C CYS A 203 0.77 -3.22 13.21
N LEU A 204 1.91 -2.51 13.31
CA LEU A 204 1.92 -1.05 13.45
C LEU A 204 1.30 -0.38 12.22
N TYR A 205 1.71 -0.77 11.01
CA TYR A 205 1.16 -0.19 9.78
C TYR A 205 -0.35 -0.37 9.71
N TYR A 206 -0.85 -1.61 9.82
CA TYR A 206 -2.28 -1.89 9.72
C TYR A 206 -3.10 -1.20 10.81
N LEU A 207 -2.56 -1.08 12.02
CA LEU A 207 -3.24 -0.32 13.08
C LEU A 207 -3.36 1.17 12.72
N LEU A 208 -2.27 1.80 12.28
CA LEU A 208 -2.27 3.21 11.92
C LEU A 208 -3.19 3.50 10.74
N VAL A 209 -3.15 2.64 9.72
CA VAL A 209 -3.95 2.81 8.51
C VAL A 209 -5.43 2.54 8.76
N GLN A 210 -5.76 1.58 9.62
CA GLN A 210 -7.13 1.33 10.06
C GLN A 210 -7.73 2.52 10.83
N LEU A 211 -6.94 3.12 11.73
CA LEU A 211 -7.36 4.32 12.46
C LEU A 211 -7.54 5.52 11.53
N TYR A 212 -6.61 5.70 10.58
CA TYR A 212 -6.67 6.78 9.60
C TYR A 212 -7.86 6.62 8.64
N GLY A 213 -8.11 5.41 8.15
CA GLY A 213 -9.24 5.10 7.27
C GLY A 213 -10.58 5.34 7.96
N LEU A 214 -10.72 4.96 9.24
CA LEU A 214 -11.90 5.29 10.04
C LEU A 214 -12.09 6.81 10.14
N TYR A 215 -11.03 7.55 10.49
CA TYR A 215 -11.06 9.01 10.56
C TYR A 215 -11.47 9.66 9.22
N ALA A 216 -10.85 9.23 8.11
CA ALA A 216 -11.06 9.81 6.79
C ALA A 216 -12.46 9.54 6.24
N LEU A 217 -13.06 8.39 6.57
CA LEU A 217 -14.36 7.96 6.05
C LEU A 217 -15.54 8.28 6.95
N TRP A 218 -15.35 8.48 8.25
CA TRP A 218 -16.45 8.58 9.22
C TRP A 218 -17.52 9.60 8.83
N ASN A 219 -17.08 10.77 8.37
CA ASN A 219 -17.96 11.89 8.01
C ASN A 219 -18.44 11.84 6.54
N LYS A 220 -18.05 10.80 5.78
CA LYS A 220 -18.40 10.69 4.37
C LYS A 220 -19.73 9.94 4.22
N PRO A 221 -20.70 10.47 3.47
CA PRO A 221 -22.03 9.87 3.40
C PRO A 221 -22.02 8.49 2.71
N TRP A 222 -21.09 8.27 1.77
CA TRP A 222 -20.94 6.97 1.10
C TRP A 222 -20.39 5.87 2.02
N PHE A 223 -19.74 6.23 3.14
CA PHE A 223 -19.29 5.25 4.13
C PHE A 223 -20.46 4.55 4.83
N TRP A 224 -21.61 5.23 4.95
CA TRP A 224 -22.81 4.69 5.60
C TRP A 224 -23.82 4.14 4.58
N GLU A 225 -23.95 4.79 3.43
CA GLU A 225 -24.87 4.39 2.36
C GLU A 225 -24.11 4.19 1.04
N THR A 226 -23.90 2.94 0.64
CA THR A 226 -23.04 2.59 -0.50
C THR A 226 -23.58 3.06 -1.84
N ALA A 227 -24.90 3.23 -1.99
CA ALA A 227 -25.49 3.81 -3.19
C ALA A 227 -24.91 5.21 -3.51
N ARG A 228 -24.52 5.98 -2.48
CA ARG A 228 -23.88 7.30 -2.66
C ARG A 228 -22.46 7.24 -3.21
N CYS A 229 -21.84 6.06 -3.30
CA CYS A 229 -20.61 5.87 -4.05
C CYS A 229 -20.81 6.21 -5.53
N TRP A 230 -22.03 6.04 -6.07
CA TRP A 230 -22.30 6.14 -7.50
C TRP A 230 -22.98 7.45 -7.92
N TYR A 231 -23.54 8.21 -6.96
CA TYR A 231 -24.16 9.50 -7.26
C TYR A 231 -23.16 10.53 -7.78
N GLY A 232 -23.48 11.11 -8.92
CA GLY A 232 -22.62 12.08 -9.62
C GLY A 232 -21.36 11.47 -10.22
N TYR A 233 -21.28 10.13 -10.32
CA TYR A 233 -20.20 9.48 -11.06
C TYR A 233 -20.33 9.77 -12.57
N PRO A 234 -19.23 10.02 -13.32
CA PRO A 234 -17.82 10.01 -12.90
C PRO A 234 -17.28 11.34 -12.33
N PHE A 235 -18.10 12.38 -12.22
CA PHE A 235 -17.73 13.74 -11.81
C PHE A 235 -17.61 13.91 -10.28
N GLN A 236 -16.86 13.03 -9.62
CA GLN A 236 -16.67 13.06 -8.18
C GLN A 236 -15.29 13.58 -7.81
N ALA A 237 -15.22 14.70 -7.10
CA ALA A 237 -13.97 15.16 -6.50
C ALA A 237 -13.54 14.24 -5.34
N VAL A 238 -12.23 14.06 -5.21
CA VAL A 238 -11.54 13.31 -4.17
C VAL A 238 -10.91 14.27 -3.18
N ASP A 239 -11.36 14.15 -1.93
CA ASP A 239 -10.82 14.89 -0.81
C ASP A 239 -9.37 14.49 -0.52
N GLN A 240 -8.59 15.42 0.05
CA GLN A 240 -7.18 15.20 0.32
C GLN A 240 -6.93 14.03 1.28
N GLU A 241 -7.82 13.81 2.25
CA GLU A 241 -7.72 12.71 3.22
C GLU A 241 -7.85 11.35 2.52
N ILE A 242 -8.78 11.23 1.58
CA ILE A 242 -8.97 10.01 0.81
C ILE A 242 -7.79 9.79 -0.14
N ARG A 243 -7.26 10.86 -0.76
CA ARG A 243 -6.05 10.79 -1.59
C ARG A 243 -4.86 10.26 -0.80
N ILE A 244 -4.60 10.82 0.39
CA ILE A 244 -3.49 10.35 1.26
C ILE A 244 -3.72 8.89 1.65
N TYR A 245 -4.95 8.51 2.02
CA TYR A 245 -5.28 7.13 2.38
C TYR A 245 -4.97 6.17 1.22
N TYR A 246 -5.48 6.47 0.02
CA TYR A 246 -5.31 5.65 -1.18
C TYR A 246 -3.84 5.49 -1.58
N MET A 247 -3.09 6.59 -1.59
CA MET A 247 -1.68 6.57 -1.99
C MET A 247 -0.83 5.85 -0.96
N THR A 248 -1.13 6.02 0.33
CA THR A 248 -0.46 5.28 1.41
C THR A 248 -0.64 3.78 1.23
N GLU A 249 -1.87 3.32 1.00
CA GLU A 249 -2.14 1.89 0.76
C GLU A 249 -1.42 1.36 -0.47
N LEU A 250 -1.55 2.06 -1.60
CA LEU A 250 -0.89 1.65 -2.85
C LEU A 250 0.62 1.55 -2.69
N SER A 251 1.24 2.49 -1.98
CA SER A 251 2.67 2.47 -1.68
C SER A 251 3.07 1.33 -0.75
N PHE A 252 2.27 1.04 0.27
CA PHE A 252 2.57 -0.06 1.18
C PHE A 252 2.45 -1.41 0.47
N TYR A 253 1.38 -1.65 -0.28
CA TYR A 253 1.21 -2.88 -1.07
C TYR A 253 2.31 -3.01 -2.14
N GLY A 254 2.71 -1.91 -2.78
CA GLY A 254 3.89 -1.88 -3.65
C GLY A 254 5.16 -2.32 -2.94
N SER A 255 5.40 -1.84 -1.70
CA SER A 255 6.53 -2.27 -0.88
C SER A 255 6.46 -3.75 -0.51
N LEU A 256 5.26 -4.31 -0.28
CA LEU A 256 5.08 -5.73 0.01
C LEU A 256 5.46 -6.60 -1.19
N VAL A 257 5.02 -6.25 -2.41
CA VAL A 257 5.42 -6.98 -3.63
C VAL A 257 6.93 -6.98 -3.82
N LEU A 258 7.57 -5.80 -3.68
CA LEU A 258 9.02 -5.67 -3.82
C LEU A 258 9.76 -6.50 -2.77
N SER A 259 9.33 -6.43 -1.51
CA SER A 259 9.97 -7.18 -0.43
C SER A 259 9.72 -8.69 -0.51
N GLN A 260 8.61 -9.13 -1.10
CA GLN A 260 8.25 -10.55 -1.16
C GLN A 260 9.24 -11.41 -1.97
N PHE A 261 9.92 -10.84 -2.96
CA PHE A 261 10.98 -11.53 -3.70
C PHE A 261 12.34 -11.56 -2.98
N LEU A 262 12.52 -10.65 -2.01
CA LEU A 262 13.70 -10.60 -1.15
C LEU A 262 13.51 -11.42 0.12
N ASP A 263 12.26 -11.66 0.50
CA ASP A 263 11.87 -12.48 1.64
C ASP A 263 11.88 -13.97 1.28
N VAL A 264 12.08 -14.80 2.30
CA VAL A 264 12.07 -16.27 2.17
C VAL A 264 10.70 -16.72 1.65
N ILE A 265 10.70 -17.47 0.54
CA ILE A 265 9.52 -18.05 -0.10
C ILE A 265 8.84 -19.01 0.87
N ARG A 266 7.54 -18.80 1.11
CA ARG A 266 6.69 -19.63 1.99
C ARG A 266 5.71 -20.47 1.16
N LYS A 267 5.05 -21.45 1.78
CA LYS A 267 4.07 -22.33 1.10
C LYS A 267 2.87 -21.57 0.52
N ASP A 268 2.55 -20.40 1.07
CA ASP A 268 1.49 -19.49 0.62
C ASP A 268 1.98 -18.40 -0.36
N PHE A 269 3.23 -18.51 -0.86
CA PHE A 269 3.86 -17.49 -1.70
C PHE A 269 2.99 -17.09 -2.90
N TRP A 270 2.51 -18.06 -3.69
CA TRP A 270 1.71 -17.76 -4.89
C TRP A 270 0.36 -17.13 -4.56
N ILE A 271 -0.29 -17.56 -3.48
CA ILE A 271 -1.57 -17.01 -3.04
C ILE A 271 -1.38 -15.54 -2.62
N MET A 272 -0.36 -15.25 -1.83
CA MET A 272 -0.02 -13.88 -1.43
C MET A 272 0.47 -13.01 -2.61
N PHE A 273 1.19 -13.59 -3.56
CA PHE A 273 1.65 -12.87 -4.73
C PHE A 273 0.48 -12.44 -5.63
N ILE A 274 -0.41 -13.39 -5.96
CA ILE A 274 -1.64 -13.10 -6.72
C ILE A 274 -2.46 -12.03 -5.99
N HIS A 275 -2.62 -12.16 -4.67
CA HIS A 275 -3.31 -11.17 -3.86
C HIS A 275 -2.73 -9.76 -3.98
N HIS A 276 -1.42 -9.60 -3.81
CA HIS A 276 -0.79 -8.29 -3.89
C HIS A 276 -0.91 -7.69 -5.30
N ILE A 277 -0.78 -8.51 -6.35
CA ILE A 277 -1.00 -8.04 -7.72
C ILE A 277 -2.46 -7.62 -7.93
N THR A 278 -3.43 -8.44 -7.50
CA THR A 278 -4.86 -8.12 -7.59
C THR A 278 -5.22 -6.84 -6.83
N THR A 279 -4.70 -6.63 -5.62
CA THR A 279 -4.97 -5.43 -4.81
C THR A 279 -4.33 -4.18 -5.38
N ILE A 280 -3.09 -4.25 -5.89
CA ILE A 280 -2.45 -3.14 -6.60
C ILE A 280 -3.24 -2.79 -7.88
N MET A 281 -3.66 -3.80 -8.64
CA MET A 281 -4.52 -3.59 -9.82
C MET A 281 -5.85 -2.94 -9.43
N LEU A 282 -6.52 -3.41 -8.38
CA LEU A 282 -7.77 -2.83 -7.87
C LEU A 282 -7.60 -1.35 -7.50
N LEU A 283 -6.54 -1.02 -6.76
CA LEU A 283 -6.21 0.36 -6.39
C LEU A 283 -5.95 1.23 -7.63
N ALA A 284 -5.13 0.74 -8.58
CA ALA A 284 -4.79 1.49 -9.80
C ALA A 284 -6.00 1.72 -10.72
N PHE A 285 -6.81 0.69 -10.97
CA PHE A 285 -8.04 0.81 -11.76
C PHE A 285 -9.06 1.70 -11.06
N SER A 286 -9.24 1.52 -9.74
CA SER A 286 -10.17 2.33 -8.97
C SER A 286 -9.80 3.81 -8.99
N TRP A 287 -8.50 4.13 -8.85
CA TRP A 287 -8.03 5.51 -8.97
C TRP A 287 -8.24 6.07 -10.37
N SER A 288 -7.83 5.31 -11.40
CA SER A 288 -7.86 5.77 -12.79
C SER A 288 -9.27 5.97 -13.36
N SER A 289 -10.24 5.15 -12.91
CA SER A 289 -11.66 5.26 -13.27
C SER A 289 -12.50 6.01 -12.23
N ASN A 290 -11.89 6.67 -11.24
CA ASN A 290 -12.63 7.40 -10.18
C ASN A 290 -13.65 6.55 -9.37
N PHE A 291 -13.38 5.25 -9.18
CA PHE A 291 -14.12 4.40 -8.23
C PHE A 291 -13.63 4.57 -6.78
N VAL A 292 -13.05 5.72 -6.46
CA VAL A 292 -12.33 5.97 -5.20
C VAL A 292 -13.25 5.86 -3.99
N ARG A 293 -14.53 6.29 -4.12
CA ARG A 293 -15.51 6.19 -3.01
C ARG A 293 -15.73 4.75 -2.58
N ILE A 294 -16.10 3.85 -3.50
CA ILE A 294 -16.31 2.43 -3.16
C ILE A 294 -14.99 1.75 -2.79
N GLY A 295 -13.91 2.10 -3.49
CA GLY A 295 -12.57 1.58 -3.23
C GLY A 295 -12.09 1.90 -1.81
N SER A 296 -12.37 3.10 -1.29
CA SER A 296 -12.00 3.47 0.07
C SER A 296 -12.68 2.61 1.14
N ILE A 297 -13.92 2.17 0.90
CA ILE A 297 -14.64 1.23 1.77
C ILE A 297 -14.06 -0.18 1.65
N VAL A 298 -13.64 -0.58 0.43
CA VAL A 298 -12.91 -1.85 0.21
C VAL A 298 -11.63 -1.88 1.04
N LEU A 299 -10.84 -0.81 1.04
CA LEU A 299 -9.61 -0.70 1.84
C LEU A 299 -9.90 -0.80 3.34
N LEU A 300 -10.86 -0.02 3.85
CA LEU A 300 -11.18 -0.08 5.28
C LEU A 300 -11.68 -1.46 5.73
N CYS A 301 -12.48 -2.11 4.90
CA CYS A 301 -12.96 -3.46 5.14
C CYS A 301 -11.80 -4.47 5.09
N HIS A 302 -10.92 -4.29 4.09
CA HIS A 302 -9.51 -4.72 3.97
C HIS A 302 -8.79 -4.91 5.31
N ASP A 303 -8.41 -3.81 5.91
CA ASP A 303 -7.32 -3.81 6.89
C ASP A 303 -7.77 -4.17 8.31
N ALA A 304 -9.09 -4.21 8.54
CA ALA A 304 -9.69 -4.32 9.88
C ALA A 304 -9.28 -5.56 10.67
N ALA A 305 -9.04 -6.69 10.00
CA ALA A 305 -8.64 -7.93 10.66
C ALA A 305 -7.10 -8.06 10.81
N ASP A 306 -6.33 -7.37 9.99
CA ASP A 306 -4.93 -7.74 9.76
C ASP A 306 -4.02 -7.33 10.92
N PHE A 307 -4.28 -6.21 11.58
CA PHE A 307 -3.50 -5.84 12.76
C PHE A 307 -3.72 -6.81 13.94
N TRP A 308 -4.92 -7.39 14.09
CA TRP A 308 -5.20 -8.44 15.09
C TRP A 308 -4.43 -9.73 14.78
N MET A 309 -4.37 -10.11 13.50
CA MET A 309 -3.60 -11.27 13.04
C MET A 309 -2.10 -11.10 13.35
N GLU A 310 -1.53 -9.93 13.07
CA GLU A 310 -0.11 -9.69 13.33
C GLU A 310 0.18 -9.57 14.84
N ALA A 311 -0.74 -8.99 15.62
CA ALA A 311 -0.65 -8.95 17.08
C ALA A 311 -0.67 -10.35 17.72
N SER A 312 -1.51 -11.27 17.23
CA SER A 312 -1.57 -12.64 17.75
C SER A 312 -0.26 -13.40 17.48
N LYS A 313 0.35 -13.24 16.29
CA LYS A 313 1.69 -13.79 15.98
C LYS A 313 2.75 -13.26 16.94
N MET A 314 2.75 -11.95 17.21
CA MET A 314 3.68 -11.34 18.17
C MET A 314 3.53 -11.91 19.58
N ALA A 315 2.29 -12.07 20.05
CA ALA A 315 2.00 -12.70 21.34
C ALA A 315 2.49 -14.17 21.39
N ARG A 316 2.32 -14.92 20.30
CA ARG A 316 2.86 -16.28 20.16
C ARG A 316 4.38 -16.30 20.30
N TYR A 317 5.09 -15.42 19.61
CA TYR A 317 6.56 -15.34 19.68
C TYR A 317 7.07 -14.95 21.07
N CYS A 318 6.25 -14.24 21.87
CA CYS A 318 6.54 -13.93 23.26
C CYS A 318 6.11 -15.03 24.25
N ARG A 319 5.64 -16.18 23.75
CA ARG A 319 5.09 -17.31 24.54
C ARG A 319 3.92 -16.92 25.46
N GLN A 320 3.11 -15.95 25.02
CA GLN A 320 1.93 -15.48 25.76
C GLN A 320 0.66 -16.15 25.22
N ASN A 321 0.45 -17.42 25.57
CA ASN A 321 -0.62 -18.25 24.97
C ASN A 321 -2.03 -17.71 25.19
N VAL A 322 -2.34 -17.19 26.40
CA VAL A 322 -3.67 -16.62 26.69
C VAL A 322 -3.97 -15.39 25.83
N LEU A 323 -3.01 -14.46 25.75
CA LEU A 323 -3.13 -13.26 24.92
C LEU A 323 -3.22 -13.64 23.43
N CYS A 324 -2.37 -14.57 23.00
CA CYS A 324 -2.34 -15.08 21.63
C CYS A 324 -3.70 -15.64 21.19
N ASN A 325 -4.28 -16.54 21.99
CA ASN A 325 -5.57 -17.14 21.72
C ASN A 325 -6.71 -16.10 21.75
N THR A 326 -6.66 -15.16 22.70
CA THR A 326 -7.64 -14.07 22.79
C THR A 326 -7.62 -13.19 21.53
N LEU A 327 -6.43 -12.75 21.11
CA LEU A 327 -6.25 -11.95 19.89
C LEU A 327 -6.64 -12.73 18.64
N PHE A 328 -6.36 -14.04 18.59
CA PHE A 328 -6.79 -14.90 17.49
C PHE A 328 -8.31 -15.02 17.40
N CYS A 329 -9.03 -15.14 18.53
CA CYS A 329 -10.48 -15.15 18.55
C CYS A 329 -11.06 -13.82 18.06
N ILE A 330 -10.51 -12.67 18.51
CA ILE A 330 -10.92 -11.35 18.02
C ILE A 330 -10.67 -11.25 16.51
N PHE A 331 -9.47 -11.62 16.06
CA PHE A 331 -9.12 -11.69 14.65
C PHE A 331 -10.14 -12.50 13.84
N PHE A 332 -10.50 -13.71 14.30
CA PHE A 332 -11.44 -14.57 13.59
C PHE A 332 -12.83 -13.95 13.46
N VAL A 333 -13.35 -13.37 14.54
CA VAL A 333 -14.66 -12.69 14.52
C VAL A 333 -14.64 -11.50 13.56
N VAL A 334 -13.61 -10.65 13.64
CA VAL A 334 -13.48 -9.48 12.76
C VAL A 334 -13.31 -9.92 11.30
N TRP A 335 -12.50 -10.95 11.04
CA TRP A 335 -12.29 -11.51 9.70
C TRP A 335 -13.60 -11.99 9.09
N VAL A 336 -14.41 -12.79 9.80
CA VAL A 336 -15.69 -13.28 9.29
C VAL A 336 -16.64 -12.11 9.03
N ALA A 337 -16.74 -11.16 9.97
CA ALA A 337 -17.62 -10.00 9.84
C ALA A 337 -17.26 -9.14 8.62
N THR A 338 -15.97 -8.84 8.41
CA THR A 338 -15.53 -7.98 7.31
C THR A 338 -15.50 -8.73 5.97
N ARG A 339 -14.94 -9.94 5.92
CA ARG A 339 -14.70 -10.68 4.66
C ARG A 339 -15.88 -11.48 4.14
N LEU A 340 -16.70 -12.04 5.03
CA LEU A 340 -17.87 -12.83 4.65
C LEU A 340 -19.19 -12.09 4.84
N GLY A 341 -19.22 -11.10 5.74
CA GLY A 341 -20.37 -10.24 5.95
C GLY A 341 -20.32 -9.01 5.04
N ILE A 342 -19.59 -7.99 5.47
CA ILE A 342 -19.59 -6.67 4.85
C ILE A 342 -19.14 -6.72 3.39
N TYR A 343 -18.06 -7.43 3.07
CA TYR A 343 -17.50 -7.42 1.72
C TYR A 343 -18.47 -7.94 0.64
N PRO A 344 -19.00 -9.18 0.70
CA PRO A 344 -19.92 -9.67 -0.33
C PRO A 344 -21.30 -9.01 -0.28
N PHE A 345 -21.89 -8.83 0.92
CA PHE A 345 -23.29 -8.40 1.02
C PHE A 345 -23.47 -6.88 0.92
N ARG A 346 -22.41 -6.10 1.13
CA ARG A 346 -22.47 -4.63 1.04
C ARG A 346 -21.64 -4.08 -0.12
N ILE A 347 -20.37 -4.44 -0.20
CA ILE A 347 -19.46 -3.88 -1.21
C ILE A 347 -19.73 -4.48 -2.59
N ILE A 348 -19.72 -5.82 -2.72
CA ILE A 348 -20.00 -6.48 -4.01
C ILE A 348 -21.43 -6.20 -4.46
N TYR A 349 -22.40 -6.22 -3.53
CA TYR A 349 -23.77 -5.82 -3.83
C TYR A 349 -23.83 -4.39 -4.41
N SER A 350 -23.11 -3.44 -3.81
CA SER A 350 -23.08 -2.07 -4.31
C SER A 350 -22.52 -1.97 -5.73
N THR A 351 -21.42 -2.66 -6.02
CA THR A 351 -20.80 -2.59 -7.36
C THR A 351 -21.58 -3.37 -8.42
N THR A 352 -22.33 -4.41 -8.06
CA THR A 352 -22.99 -5.31 -9.01
C THR A 352 -24.49 -5.08 -9.17
N ILE A 353 -25.15 -4.43 -8.20
CA ILE A 353 -26.61 -4.20 -8.18
C ILE A 353 -26.94 -2.70 -8.12
N GLU A 354 -26.31 -1.93 -7.21
CA GLU A 354 -26.58 -0.49 -7.09
C GLU A 354 -25.96 0.31 -8.24
N ALA A 355 -24.70 0.01 -8.61
CA ALA A 355 -23.99 0.74 -9.66
C ALA A 355 -24.68 0.64 -11.03
N PRO A 356 -25.13 -0.54 -11.51
CA PRO A 356 -25.83 -0.66 -12.79
C PRO A 356 -27.14 0.11 -12.88
N ALA A 357 -27.78 0.40 -11.75
CA ALA A 357 -29.00 1.20 -11.73
C ALA A 357 -28.72 2.70 -11.94
N LEU A 358 -27.46 3.14 -11.83
CA LEU A 358 -27.07 4.55 -11.81
C LEU A 358 -26.01 4.90 -12.87
N VAL A 359 -25.21 3.93 -13.31
CA VAL A 359 -24.06 4.11 -14.19
C VAL A 359 -24.12 3.08 -15.31
N SER A 360 -23.93 3.53 -16.55
CA SER A 360 -23.84 2.66 -17.71
C SER A 360 -22.56 1.82 -17.68
N PHE A 361 -22.61 0.64 -18.29
CA PHE A 361 -21.49 -0.29 -18.32
C PHE A 361 -20.38 0.13 -19.31
N PHE A 362 -19.13 -0.14 -18.95
CA PHE A 362 -17.94 0.06 -19.76
C PHE A 362 -16.85 -0.96 -19.34
N VAL A 363 -15.76 -1.06 -20.09
CA VAL A 363 -14.78 -2.14 -19.91
C VAL A 363 -14.15 -2.13 -18.52
N ALA A 364 -13.67 -0.98 -18.05
CA ALA A 364 -13.02 -0.85 -16.75
C ALA A 364 -13.98 -1.17 -15.57
N TYR A 365 -15.29 -0.97 -15.71
CA TYR A 365 -16.28 -1.43 -14.73
C TYR A 365 -16.25 -2.97 -14.58
N TYR A 366 -16.25 -3.71 -15.71
CA TYR A 366 -16.20 -5.17 -15.68
C TYR A 366 -14.86 -5.70 -15.17
N THR A 367 -13.75 -5.04 -15.55
CA THR A 367 -12.42 -5.35 -15.03
C THR A 367 -12.37 -5.17 -13.51
N PHE A 368 -12.87 -4.05 -12.99
CA PHE A 368 -12.88 -3.78 -11.55
C PHE A 368 -13.70 -4.82 -10.78
N ASN A 369 -14.93 -5.12 -11.23
CA ASN A 369 -15.76 -6.14 -10.59
C ASN A 369 -15.15 -7.55 -10.66
N SER A 370 -14.50 -7.90 -11.78
CA SER A 370 -13.81 -9.19 -11.91
C SER A 370 -12.66 -9.32 -10.90
N LEU A 371 -11.87 -8.26 -10.71
CA LEU A 371 -10.81 -8.24 -9.72
C LEU A 371 -11.35 -8.32 -8.28
N LEU A 372 -12.50 -7.69 -7.99
CA LEU A 372 -13.17 -7.82 -6.69
C LEU A 372 -13.63 -9.26 -6.42
N LEU A 373 -14.11 -9.98 -7.44
CA LEU A 373 -14.48 -11.39 -7.32
C LEU A 373 -13.25 -12.30 -7.13
N VAL A 374 -12.13 -12.01 -7.80
CA VAL A 374 -10.85 -12.70 -7.53
C VAL A 374 -10.45 -12.49 -6.07
N LEU A 375 -10.55 -11.24 -5.57
CA LEU A 375 -10.27 -10.94 -4.17
C LEU A 375 -11.20 -11.74 -3.24
N LEU A 376 -12.50 -11.81 -3.52
CA LEU A 376 -13.47 -12.62 -2.75
C LEU A 376 -13.09 -14.11 -2.71
N ALA A 377 -12.72 -14.69 -3.86
CA ALA A 377 -12.31 -16.09 -3.94
C ALA A 377 -11.08 -16.36 -3.05
N LEU A 378 -10.09 -15.46 -3.06
CA LEU A 378 -8.93 -15.57 -2.18
C LEU A 378 -9.35 -15.47 -0.69
N GLN A 379 -10.27 -14.58 -0.33
CA GLN A 379 -10.81 -14.50 1.05
C GLN A 379 -11.49 -15.79 1.50
N LEU A 380 -12.20 -16.48 0.61
CA LEU A 380 -12.79 -17.79 0.92
C LEU A 380 -11.71 -18.86 1.19
N ILE A 381 -10.64 -18.87 0.39
CA ILE A 381 -9.50 -19.78 0.60
C ILE A 381 -8.85 -19.54 1.97
N TRP A 382 -8.52 -18.29 2.31
CA TRP A 382 -7.93 -18.01 3.62
C TRP A 382 -8.89 -18.27 4.77
N THR A 383 -10.19 -18.03 4.59
CA THR A 383 -11.20 -18.35 5.60
C THR A 383 -11.21 -19.85 5.91
N TYR A 384 -11.14 -20.71 4.88
CA TYR A 384 -10.99 -22.15 5.06
C TYR A 384 -9.73 -22.50 5.86
N LEU A 385 -8.59 -21.88 5.54
CA LEU A 385 -7.34 -22.10 6.27
C LEU A 385 -7.41 -21.64 7.73
N ILE A 386 -8.03 -20.49 8.00
CA ILE A 386 -8.18 -19.96 9.35
C ILE A 386 -9.12 -20.85 10.17
N LEU A 387 -10.23 -21.29 9.58
CA LEU A 387 -11.16 -22.21 10.24
C LEU A 387 -10.48 -23.53 10.60
N ARG A 388 -9.63 -24.06 9.71
CA ARG A 388 -8.83 -25.26 9.99
C ARG A 388 -7.90 -25.05 11.21
N ILE A 389 -7.24 -23.89 11.30
CA ILE A 389 -6.40 -23.55 12.46
C ILE A 389 -7.25 -23.42 13.74
N ALA A 390 -8.41 -22.78 13.66
CA ALA A 390 -9.31 -22.60 14.80
C ALA A 390 -9.84 -23.95 15.33
N VAL A 391 -10.28 -24.86 14.44
CA VAL A 391 -10.74 -26.20 14.82
C VAL A 391 -9.61 -27.03 15.42
N ASN A 392 -8.41 -26.96 14.85
CA ASN A 392 -7.25 -27.65 15.40
C ASN A 392 -6.94 -27.13 16.82
N THR A 393 -6.90 -25.82 17.01
CA THR A 393 -6.65 -25.17 18.30
C THR A 393 -7.70 -25.57 19.35
N ALA A 394 -8.97 -25.66 18.96
CA ALA A 394 -10.04 -26.09 19.86
C ALA A 394 -9.92 -27.57 20.28
N ARG A 395 -9.31 -28.42 19.44
CA ARG A 395 -9.11 -29.86 19.72
C ARG A 395 -7.82 -30.14 20.49
N SER A 396 -6.73 -29.45 20.19
CA SER A 396 -5.41 -29.68 20.80
C SER A 396 -5.13 -28.78 22.01
N GLY A 397 -5.86 -27.68 22.18
CA GLY A 397 -5.54 -26.64 23.15
C GLY A 397 -4.36 -25.73 22.75
N GLU A 398 -3.67 -26.04 21.66
CA GLU A 398 -2.49 -25.31 21.16
C GLU A 398 -2.66 -24.83 19.71
N MET A 399 -2.32 -23.55 19.47
CA MET A 399 -2.49 -22.91 18.16
C MET A 399 -1.27 -23.10 17.25
N ASN A 400 -1.36 -24.11 16.38
CA ASN A 400 -0.36 -24.38 15.35
C ASN A 400 -0.77 -23.74 14.01
N ASP A 401 0.12 -22.91 13.44
CA ASP A 401 -0.12 -22.23 12.17
C ASP A 401 0.27 -23.14 11.00
N VAL A 402 -0.75 -23.65 10.29
CA VAL A 402 -0.62 -24.59 9.19
C VAL A 402 0.09 -23.96 7.96
N ARG A 403 0.19 -22.62 7.91
CA ARG A 403 0.92 -21.91 6.85
C ARG A 403 2.43 -21.88 7.11
N SER A 404 2.86 -22.17 8.34
CA SER A 404 4.26 -22.19 8.78
C SER A 404 4.73 -23.61 9.12
N ASP A 405 4.57 -24.56 8.20
CA ASP A 405 5.15 -25.89 8.37
C ASP A 405 6.65 -25.85 8.09
N ASP A 406 7.41 -25.56 9.15
CA ASP A 406 8.81 -25.96 9.42
C ASP A 406 9.26 -25.67 10.88
N GLU A 407 8.34 -25.31 11.80
CA GLU A 407 8.70 -24.42 12.92
C GLU A 407 8.35 -24.86 14.35
N VAL A 408 7.93 -26.12 14.61
CA VAL A 408 7.65 -26.58 16.00
C VAL A 408 8.36 -27.90 16.37
N GLU A 409 8.90 -28.67 15.42
CA GLU A 409 9.53 -29.96 15.74
C GLU A 409 10.89 -29.87 16.45
N GLU A 410 11.52 -28.70 16.53
CA GLU A 410 12.78 -28.55 17.31
C GLU A 410 12.55 -28.36 18.83
N GLU A 411 11.32 -28.09 19.30
CA GLU A 411 11.06 -27.88 20.73
C GLU A 411 10.57 -29.13 21.47
N SER A 412 9.86 -30.07 20.83
CA SER A 412 9.37 -31.30 21.51
C SER A 412 10.48 -32.32 21.79
N VAL A 413 11.55 -32.35 20.98
CA VAL A 413 12.70 -33.25 21.18
C VAL A 413 13.57 -32.81 22.37
N GLY A 414 13.56 -31.51 22.69
CA GLY A 414 14.34 -30.92 23.79
C GLY A 414 13.74 -31.10 25.18
N GLU A 415 12.42 -31.27 25.28
CA GLU A 415 11.74 -31.53 26.56
C GLU A 415 11.77 -33.03 26.91
N ALA A 416 11.69 -33.90 25.88
CA ALA A 416 11.89 -35.34 26.04
C ALA A 416 13.32 -35.69 26.52
N THR A 417 14.34 -34.92 26.10
CA THR A 417 15.73 -35.14 26.55
C THR A 417 16.05 -34.56 27.92
N ARG A 418 15.16 -33.73 28.49
CA ARG A 418 15.32 -33.19 29.86
C ARG A 418 14.72 -34.08 30.94
N ASN A 419 13.81 -34.97 30.56
CA ASN A 419 13.17 -35.94 31.45
C ASN A 419 13.84 -37.33 31.43
N VAL A 420 14.98 -37.46 30.74
CA VAL A 420 15.76 -38.71 30.61
C VAL A 420 17.24 -38.51 31.00
N ALA A 421 17.59 -37.39 31.62
CA ALA A 421 18.96 -37.09 32.08
C ALA A 421 19.02 -36.94 33.61
#